data_AF-A0A5K7U7T9-F1
#
_entry.id   AF-A0A5K7U7T9-F1
#
_cell.length_a   1.000
_cell.length_b   1.000
_cell.length_c   1.000
_cell.angle_alpha   90.00
_cell.angle_beta   90.00
_cell.angle_gamma   90.00
#
_symmetry.space_group_name_H-M   'P 1'
#
loop_
_entity.id
_entity.type
_entity.pdbx_description
1 polymer ?
#
loop_
_entity_poly.entity_id
_entity_poly.type
_entity_poly.pdbx_seq_one_letter_code
_entity_poly.pdbx_strand_id
1 'polypeptide(L)'
;VLILPGFGIISHICLSISANFDAFGFYGLLFAMFSIVCLGSSVWGHHMFTVGLDVKTAVFFSSVTMIIGVPTGIKVFTWLYMLLNSSVNVSDPVLWWVVSFI
;
A
#
# COMPACT_ATOMS: atom_id res chain seq x y z
N VAL A 1 -6.43 9.55 2.86
CA VAL A 1 -5.60 10.75 2.57
C VAL A 1 -4.21 10.65 3.20
N LEU A 2 -4.08 10.48 4.52
CA LEU A 2 -2.78 10.53 5.22
C LEU A 2 -1.72 9.54 4.71
N ILE A 3 -2.11 8.31 4.37
CA ILE A 3 -1.15 7.26 3.99
C ILE A 3 -0.63 7.39 2.54
N LEU A 4 -1.36 8.09 1.66
CA LEU A 4 -1.03 8.16 0.24
C LEU A 4 0.28 8.92 -0.04
N PRO A 5 0.57 10.07 0.60
CA PRO A 5 1.89 10.69 0.52
C PRO A 5 3.01 9.76 1.02
N GLY A 6 2.79 9.06 2.14
CA GLY A 6 3.76 8.09 2.68
C GLY A 6 4.09 6.99 1.67
N PHE A 7 3.07 6.44 1.01
CA PHE A 7 3.24 5.48 -0.08
C PHE A 7 4.03 6.02 -1.28
N GLY A 8 3.89 7.31 -1.61
CA GLY A 8 4.70 7.94 -2.64
C GLY A 8 6.16 8.05 -2.24
N ILE A 9 6.41 8.52 -1.01
CA ILE A 9 7.76 8.66 -0.44
C ILE A 9 8.48 7.31 -0.44
N ILE A 10 7.82 6.24 0.03
CA ILE A 10 8.41 4.89 0.09
C ILE A 10 8.73 4.35 -1.30
N SER A 11 7.85 4.55 -2.29
CA SER A 11 8.15 4.20 -3.68
C SER A 11 9.40 4.91 -4.20
N HIS A 12 9.54 6.21 -3.94
CA HIS A 12 10.70 6.98 -4.37
C HIS A 12 11.99 6.52 -3.67
N ILE A 13 11.95 6.29 -2.35
CA ILE A 13 13.12 5.80 -1.62
C ILE A 13 13.54 4.41 -2.13
N CYS A 14 12.59 3.48 -2.31
CA CYS A 14 12.88 2.14 -2.84
C CYS A 14 13.50 2.22 -4.25
N LEU A 15 12.96 3.08 -5.13
CA LEU A 15 13.51 3.30 -6.46
C LEU A 15 14.96 3.82 -6.37
N SER A 16 15.19 4.87 -5.57
CA SER A 16 16.51 5.49 -5.38
C SER A 16 17.54 4.50 -4.82
N ILE A 17 17.18 3.71 -3.82
CA ILE A 17 18.06 2.70 -3.22
C ILE A 17 18.35 1.56 -4.20
N SER A 18 17.36 1.16 -5.00
CA SER A 18 17.52 0.08 -5.98
C SER A 18 18.39 0.46 -7.18
N ALA A 19 18.68 1.75 -7.39
CA ALA A 19 19.42 2.29 -8.54
C ALA A 19 18.84 1.86 -9.91
N ASN A 20 17.56 1.48 -9.95
CA ASN A 20 16.86 1.15 -11.18
C ASN A 20 16.43 2.41 -11.93
N PHE A 21 16.34 2.32 -13.26
CA PHE A 21 15.87 3.44 -14.10
C PHE A 21 14.36 3.74 -13.90
N ASP A 22 13.58 2.74 -13.49
CA ASP A 22 12.15 2.88 -13.26
C ASP A 22 11.68 1.98 -12.12
N ALA A 23 10.53 2.30 -11.53
CA ALA A 23 9.91 1.51 -10.48
C ALA A 23 9.37 0.19 -11.07
N PHE A 24 9.75 -0.93 -10.45
CA PHE A 24 9.20 -2.23 -10.82
C PHE A 24 7.67 -2.21 -10.75
N GLY A 25 6.99 -2.58 -11.84
CA GLY A 25 5.53 -2.59 -11.86
C GLY A 25 4.90 -1.20 -11.65
N PHE A 26 5.47 -0.13 -12.23
CA PHE A 26 4.95 1.24 -12.15
C PHE A 26 3.43 1.34 -12.34
N TYR A 27 2.89 0.73 -13.40
CA TYR A 27 1.43 0.73 -13.62
C TYR A 27 0.66 0.00 -12.51
N GLY A 28 1.23 -1.06 -11.93
CA GLY A 28 0.67 -1.73 -10.76
C GLY A 28 0.60 -0.80 -9.54
N LEU A 29 1.66 -0.03 -9.28
CA LEU A 29 1.68 0.98 -8.21
C LEU A 29 0.67 2.10 -8.46
N LEU A 30 0.54 2.56 -9.70
CA LEU A 30 -0.40 3.61 -10.12
C LEU A 30 -1.85 3.15 -9.91
N PHE A 31 -2.22 2.00 -10.48
CA PHE A 31 -3.57 1.46 -10.36
C PHE A 31 -3.89 1.05 -8.92
N ALA A 32 -2.92 0.56 -8.15
CA ALA A 32 -3.11 0.32 -6.73
C ALA A 32 -3.46 1.60 -5.96
N MET A 33 -2.76 2.72 -6.20
CA MET A 33 -3.07 4.00 -5.56
C MET A 33 -4.46 4.50 -5.94
N PHE A 34 -4.82 4.40 -7.22
CA PHE A 34 -6.16 4.77 -7.70
C PHE A 34 -7.24 3.90 -7.05
N SER A 35 -7.06 2.57 -7.02
CA SER A 35 -7.99 1.64 -6.37
C SER A 35 -8.15 1.93 -4.88
N ILE A 36 -7.07 2.23 -4.15
CA ILE A 36 -7.14 2.58 -2.71
C ILE A 36 -7.98 3.84 -2.50
N VAL A 37 -7.87 4.85 -3.38
CA VAL A 37 -8.70 6.06 -3.29
C VAL A 37 -10.17 5.75 -3.53
N CYS A 38 -10.49 5.05 -4.62
CA CYS A 38 -11.88 4.74 -4.99
C CYS A 38 -12.56 3.79 -4.00
N LEU A 39 -11.86 2.77 -3.52
CA LEU A 39 -12.39 1.86 -2.51
C LEU A 39 -12.46 2.53 -1.13
N GLY A 40 -11.48 3.38 -0.81
CA GLY A 40 -11.41 4.11 0.46
C GLY A 40 -12.61 5.04 0.71
N SER A 41 -13.23 5.59 -0.34
CA SER A 41 -14.47 6.36 -0.19
C SER A 41 -15.69 5.51 0.14
N SER A 42 -15.59 4.18 0.04
CA SER A 42 -16.71 3.23 0.15
C SER A 42 -16.67 2.35 1.40
N VAL A 43 -15.77 2.62 2.38
CA VAL A 43 -15.53 1.72 3.53
C VAL A 43 -15.87 2.29 4.90
N TRP A 44 -16.33 3.54 5.01
CA TRP A 44 -16.55 4.21 6.30
C TRP A 44 -17.43 3.38 7.28
N GLY A 45 -18.39 2.61 6.75
CA GLY A 45 -19.30 1.79 7.52
C GLY A 45 -18.63 0.73 8.40
N HIS A 46 -17.36 0.38 8.14
CA HIS A 46 -16.63 -0.57 8.98
C HIS A 46 -16.35 -0.08 10.40
N HIS A 47 -16.44 1.22 10.66
CA HIS A 47 -16.30 1.81 12.01
C HIS A 47 -17.62 1.75 12.78
N MET A 48 -18.70 1.34 12.13
CA MET A 48 -20.06 1.38 12.64
C MET A 48 -20.67 -0.02 12.82
N PHE A 49 -19.88 -1.11 12.74
CA PHE A 49 -20.45 -2.47 12.77
C PHE A 49 -21.27 -2.81 14.02
N THR A 50 -21.09 -2.10 15.13
CA THR A 50 -21.81 -2.33 16.39
C THR A 50 -23.04 -1.43 16.57
N VAL A 51 -23.38 -0.56 15.61
CA VAL A 51 -24.54 0.36 15.73
C VAL A 51 -25.88 -0.27 15.31
N GLY A 52 -25.87 -1.56 14.93
CA GLY A 52 -27.08 -2.27 14.50
C GLY A 52 -27.34 -2.23 12.99
N LEU A 53 -26.29 -2.25 12.16
CA LEU A 53 -26.43 -2.40 10.70
C LEU A 53 -27.08 -3.74 10.35
N ASP A 54 -27.89 -3.77 9.27
CA ASP A 54 -28.39 -5.03 8.73
C ASP A 54 -27.25 -5.90 8.17
N VAL A 55 -27.48 -7.21 8.12
CA VAL A 55 -26.46 -8.19 7.73
C VAL A 55 -25.90 -7.93 6.33
N LYS A 56 -26.74 -7.50 5.36
CA LYS A 56 -26.29 -7.28 3.97
C LYS A 56 -25.37 -6.07 3.90
N THR A 57 -25.71 -4.99 4.60
CA THR A 57 -24.88 -3.80 4.71
C THR A 57 -23.54 -4.10 5.41
N ALA A 58 -23.57 -4.86 6.51
CA ALA A 58 -22.35 -5.25 7.21
C ALA A 58 -21.43 -6.11 6.33
N VAL A 59 -21.99 -7.10 5.62
CA VAL A 59 -21.23 -7.95 4.69
C VAL A 59 -20.63 -7.14 3.54
N PHE A 60 -21.38 -6.19 2.96
CA PHE A 60 -20.85 -5.29 1.93
C PHE A 60 -19.63 -4.51 2.42
N PHE A 61 -19.75 -3.76 3.52
CA PHE A 61 -18.64 -2.94 4.02
C PHE A 61 -17.44 -3.78 4.46
N SER A 62 -17.68 -4.95 5.05
CA SER A 62 -16.62 -5.91 5.39
C SER A 62 -15.88 -6.38 4.14
N SER A 63 -16.62 -6.78 3.10
CA SER A 63 -16.05 -7.28 1.85
C SER A 63 -15.22 -6.20 1.13
N VAL A 64 -15.76 -4.98 0.99
CA VAL A 64 -15.05 -3.87 0.33
C VAL A 64 -13.79 -3.50 1.12
N THR A 65 -13.84 -3.51 2.45
CA THR A 65 -12.65 -3.27 3.30
C THR A 65 -11.57 -4.31 3.05
N MET A 66 -11.93 -5.60 2.97
CA MET A 66 -10.96 -6.66 2.68
C MET A 66 -10.34 -6.52 1.28
N ILE A 67 -11.11 -6.10 0.28
CA ILE A 67 -10.60 -5.92 -1.10
C ILE A 67 -9.48 -4.87 -1.16
N ILE A 68 -9.47 -3.87 -0.28
CA ILE A 68 -8.36 -2.87 -0.18
C ILE A 68 -7.01 -3.54 0.13
N GLY A 69 -7.02 -4.74 0.72
CA GLY A 69 -5.81 -5.53 0.93
C GLY A 69 -5.07 -5.87 -0.37
N VAL A 70 -5.77 -6.03 -1.49
CA VAL A 70 -5.16 -6.38 -2.78
C VAL A 70 -4.26 -5.26 -3.34
N PRO A 71 -4.75 -4.02 -3.57
CA PRO A 71 -3.88 -2.94 -4.03
C PRO A 71 -2.80 -2.56 -3.00
N THR A 72 -3.08 -2.69 -1.71
CA THR A 72 -2.06 -2.48 -0.67
C THR A 72 -0.94 -3.53 -0.79
N GLY A 73 -1.30 -4.80 -0.96
CA GLY A 73 -0.36 -5.90 -1.19
C GLY A 73 0.49 -5.71 -2.43
N ILE A 74 -0.09 -5.28 -3.56
CA ILE A 74 0.66 -4.96 -4.79
C ILE A 74 1.80 -3.98 -4.48
N LYS A 75 1.53 -2.92 -3.70
CA LYS A 75 2.55 -1.93 -3.34
C LYS A 75 3.65 -2.54 -2.46
N VAL A 76 3.27 -3.28 -1.42
CA VAL A 76 4.21 -3.95 -0.50
C VAL A 76 5.14 -4.89 -1.26
N PHE A 77 4.60 -5.78 -2.10
CA PHE A 77 5.41 -6.72 -2.87
C PHE A 77 6.29 -6.04 -3.91
N THR A 78 5.82 -4.97 -4.54
CA THR A 78 6.65 -4.16 -5.43
C THR A 78 7.84 -3.52 -4.70
N TRP A 79 7.64 -2.96 -3.51
CA TRP A 79 8.73 -2.37 -2.73
C TRP A 79 9.74 -3.43 -2.28
N LEU A 80 9.26 -4.57 -1.77
CA LEU A 80 10.13 -5.70 -1.42
C LEU A 80 10.95 -6.17 -2.61
N TYR A 81 10.34 -6.28 -3.80
CA TYR A 81 11.05 -6.68 -5.01
C TYR A 81 12.14 -5.67 -5.41
N MET A 82 11.88 -4.36 -5.33
CA MET A 82 12.89 -3.34 -5.62
C MET A 82 14.06 -3.39 -4.64
N LEU A 83 13.80 -3.62 -3.34
CA LEU A 83 14.85 -3.71 -2.32
C LEU A 83 15.66 -5.00 -2.44
N LEU A 84 15.02 -6.15 -2.73
CA LEU A 84 15.71 -7.44 -2.91
C LEU A 84 16.73 -7.42 -4.05
N ASN A 85 16.51 -6.60 -5.07
CA ASN A 85 17.41 -6.44 -6.21
C ASN A 85 18.39 -5.26 -6.06
N SER A 86 18.43 -4.61 -4.89
CA SER A 86 19.31 -3.46 -4.63
C SER A 86 20.68 -3.88 -4.09
N SER A 87 21.72 -3.13 -4.41
CA SER A 87 23.08 -3.28 -3.87
C SER A 87 23.33 -2.38 -2.65
N VAL A 88 22.34 -2.30 -1.75
CA VAL A 88 22.40 -1.44 -0.55
C VAL A 88 23.19 -2.08 0.59
N ASN A 89 23.88 -1.25 1.38
CA ASN A 89 24.55 -1.71 2.58
C ASN A 89 23.54 -1.92 3.71
N VAL A 90 23.56 -3.10 4.34
CA VAL A 90 22.68 -3.45 5.47
C VAL A 90 22.90 -2.53 6.68
N SER A 91 24.04 -1.87 6.81
CA SER A 91 24.26 -0.90 7.90
C SER A 91 23.60 0.46 7.68
N ASP A 92 22.98 0.71 6.51
CA ASP A 92 22.33 1.99 6.22
C ASP A 92 21.04 2.15 7.05
N PRO A 93 20.92 3.21 7.89
CA PRO A 93 19.71 3.47 8.65
C PRO A 93 18.45 3.63 7.80
N VAL A 94 18.58 4.15 6.57
CA VAL A 94 17.44 4.36 5.66
C VAL A 94 16.82 3.02 5.27
N LEU A 95 17.63 1.99 5.04
CA LEU A 95 17.13 0.65 4.72
C LEU A 95 16.24 0.11 5.85
N TRP A 96 16.70 0.22 7.09
CA TRP A 96 15.94 -0.26 8.26
C TRP A 96 14.66 0.53 8.48
N TRP A 97 14.67 1.84 8.24
CA TRP A 97 13.47 2.65 8.32
C TRP A 97 12.43 2.22 7.27
N VAL A 98 12.87 2.00 6.03
CA VAL A 98 11.98 1.54 4.95
C VAL A 98 11.46 0.14 5.22
N VAL A 99 12.31 -0.81 5.62
CA VAL A 99 11.91 -2.18 5.97
C VAL A 99 10.96 -2.20 7.18
N SER A 100 11.07 -1.26 8.12
CA SER A 100 10.13 -1.16 9.25
C SER A 100 8.78 -0.57 8.84
N PHE A 101 8.74 0.23 7.77
CA PHE A 101 7.49 0.75 7.22
C PHE A 101 6.74 -0.31 6.40
N ILE A 102 7.48 -1.10 5.62
CA ILE A 102 6.95 -2.16 4.74
C ILE A 102 6.47 -3.35 5.58
#